data_AF-A0A8T5XPZ3-F1
#
_entry.id   AF-A0A8T5XPZ3-F1
#
_cell.length_a   1.000
_cell.length_b   1.000
_cell.length_c   1.000
_cell.angle_alpha   90.00
_cell.angle_beta   90.00
_cell.angle_gamma   90.00
#
_symmetry.space_group_name_H-M   'P 1'
#
loop_
_entity.id
_entity.type
_entity.pdbx_description
1 polymer ?
#
loop_
_entity_poly.entity_id
_entity_poly.type
_entity_poly.pdbx_seq_one_letter_code
_entity_poly.pdbx_strand_id
1 'polypeptide(L)'
;MEKLEFEYPMMLFARCSCTNQVPIKEMEVKENTEELVKLGYEAKCSICNKKIKEELNITEETKEFTDLMNVFKVIPSIKDELAIVKLETVKGKLKDGELNLFGNYSHLRFWDQVIQKDIITIPYKKK
;
A
#
# COMPACT_ATOMS: atom_id res chain seq x y z
N MET A 1 18.66 1.50 -10.58
CA MET A 1 17.96 1.63 -9.28
C MET A 1 16.64 0.91 -9.44
N GLU A 2 16.45 -0.18 -8.71
CA GLU A 2 15.25 -1.02 -8.77
C GLU A 2 14.06 -0.24 -8.18
N LYS A 3 12.91 -0.28 -8.85
CA LYS A 3 11.67 0.37 -8.40
C LYS A 3 10.55 -0.65 -8.28
N LEU A 4 9.67 -0.44 -7.32
CA LEU A 4 8.41 -1.17 -7.17
C LEU A 4 7.27 -0.29 -7.67
N GLU A 5 6.60 -0.75 -8.71
CA GLU A 5 5.40 -0.11 -9.23
C GLU A 5 4.16 -0.83 -8.72
N PHE A 6 3.18 -0.05 -8.25
CA PHE A 6 1.90 -0.58 -7.79
C PHE A 6 0.85 -0.34 -8.86
N GLU A 7 0.22 -1.42 -9.30
CA GLU A 7 -0.79 -1.38 -10.35
C GLU A 7 -2.17 -1.80 -9.83
N TYR A 8 -3.18 -1.59 -10.67
CA TYR A 8 -4.50 -2.14 -10.50
C TYR A 8 -4.43 -3.64 -10.14
N PRO A 9 -5.20 -4.11 -9.13
CA PRO A 9 -6.29 -3.41 -8.47
C PRO A 9 -5.90 -2.61 -7.20
N MET A 10 -4.62 -2.23 -7.01
CA MET A 10 -4.20 -1.50 -5.82
C MET A 10 -3.90 -0.02 -6.09
N MET A 11 -4.26 0.83 -5.15
CA MET A 11 -3.88 2.25 -5.15
C MET A 11 -3.27 2.63 -3.81
N LEU A 12 -2.10 3.24 -3.84
CA LEU A 12 -1.38 3.70 -2.66
C LEU A 12 -1.38 5.23 -2.62
N PHE A 13 -1.56 5.80 -1.42
CA PHE A 13 -1.54 7.24 -1.22
C PHE A 13 -0.75 7.62 0.02
N ALA A 14 0.13 8.60 -0.14
CA ALA A 14 0.80 9.28 0.95
C ALA A 14 -0.18 10.20 1.68
N ARG A 15 -0.10 10.23 3.01
CA ARG A 15 -0.92 11.12 3.83
C ARG A 15 -0.23 12.48 3.99
N CYS A 16 -0.86 13.54 3.52
CA CYS A 16 -0.36 14.89 3.75
C CYS A 16 -0.90 15.45 5.07
N SER A 17 -0.10 16.28 5.74
CA SER A 17 -0.53 16.99 6.96
C SER A 17 -1.74 17.92 6.74
N CYS A 18 -2.04 18.28 5.49
CA CYS A 18 -3.19 19.10 5.10
C CYS A 18 -4.43 18.28 4.76
N THR A 19 -4.51 17.03 5.26
CA THR A 19 -5.57 16.02 5.01
C THR A 19 -5.70 15.51 3.57
N ASN A 20 -5.01 16.14 2.61
CA ASN A 20 -4.94 15.65 1.24
C ASN A 20 -4.19 14.31 1.12
N GLN A 21 -4.59 13.50 0.15
CA GLN A 21 -3.94 12.23 -0.19
C GLN A 21 -3.22 12.37 -1.52
N VAL A 22 -1.94 11.97 -1.57
CA VAL A 22 -1.10 12.10 -2.77
C VAL A 22 -0.77 10.72 -3.31
N PRO A 23 -1.07 10.40 -4.59
CA PRO A 23 -0.81 9.07 -5.14
C PRO A 23 0.68 8.68 -5.06
N ILE A 24 0.94 7.45 -4.63
CA ILE A 24 2.25 6.80 -4.68
C ILE A 24 2.20 5.80 -5.85
N LYS A 25 2.82 6.14 -6.97
CA LYS A 25 2.88 5.26 -8.15
C LYS A 25 4.00 4.24 -8.05
N GLU A 26 5.11 4.65 -7.48
CA GLU A 26 6.33 3.87 -7.36
C GLU A 26 7.00 4.08 -6.01
N MET A 27 7.72 3.07 -5.54
CA MET A 27 8.65 3.13 -4.43
C MET A 27 10.04 2.73 -4.92
N GLU A 28 11.06 3.46 -4.50
CA GLU A 28 12.46 3.15 -4.79
C GLU A 28 12.97 2.09 -3.81
N VAL A 29 13.64 1.06 -4.33
CA VAL A 29 14.40 0.10 -3.52
C VAL A 29 15.77 0.72 -3.22
N LYS A 30 15.95 1.19 -1.99
CA LYS A 30 17.19 1.86 -1.54
C LYS A 30 18.24 0.86 -1.07
N GLU A 31 17.79 -0.26 -0.51
CA GLU A 31 18.63 -1.34 -0.01
C GLU A 31 17.86 -2.65 -0.15
N ASN A 32 18.53 -3.71 -0.58
CA ASN A 32 17.95 -5.03 -0.78
C ASN A 32 19.01 -6.09 -0.42
N THR A 33 18.92 -6.60 0.80
CA THR A 33 19.74 -7.70 1.33
C THR A 33 18.82 -8.86 1.73
N GLU A 34 19.39 -10.02 2.05
CA GLU A 34 18.61 -11.19 2.49
C GLU A 34 17.76 -10.90 3.74
N GLU A 35 18.24 -10.00 4.62
CA GLU A 35 17.61 -9.69 5.90
C GLU A 35 16.82 -8.37 5.91
N LEU A 36 17.04 -7.50 4.91
CA LEU A 36 16.50 -6.13 4.91
C LEU A 36 16.21 -5.60 3.51
N VAL A 37 14.98 -5.15 3.32
CA VAL A 37 14.58 -4.33 2.18
C VAL A 37 14.15 -2.95 2.67
N LYS A 38 14.81 -1.91 2.16
CA LYS A 38 14.43 -0.52 2.37
C LYS A 38 13.73 0.03 1.15
N LEU A 39 12.45 0.36 1.31
CA LEU A 39 11.66 1.06 0.29
C LEU A 39 11.51 2.52 0.67
N GLY A 40 11.55 3.42 -0.30
CA GLY A 40 11.28 4.83 -0.08
C GLY A 40 10.38 5.42 -1.15
N TYR A 41 9.60 6.43 -0.78
CA TYR A 41 8.91 7.26 -1.76
C TYR A 41 9.04 8.74 -1.39
N GLU A 42 9.03 9.59 -2.40
CA GLU A 42 8.89 11.04 -2.27
C GLU A 42 7.68 11.49 -3.08
N ALA A 43 6.83 12.31 -2.47
CA ALA A 43 5.67 12.89 -3.12
C ALA A 43 5.55 14.37 -2.75
N LYS A 44 5.00 15.19 -3.64
CA LYS A 44 4.71 16.60 -3.38
C LYS A 44 3.20 16.81 -3.39
N CYS A 45 2.67 17.36 -2.30
CA CYS A 45 1.26 17.71 -2.23
C CYS A 45 0.95 18.91 -3.13
N SER A 46 0.04 18.75 -4.09
CA SER A 46 -0.39 19.83 -4.99
C SER A 46 -1.14 20.96 -4.28
N ILE A 47 -1.72 20.70 -3.11
CA ILE A 47 -2.55 21.67 -2.37
C ILE A 47 -1.69 22.58 -1.47
N CYS A 48 -0.86 22.01 -0.60
CA CYS A 48 -0.06 22.77 0.35
C CYS A 48 1.43 22.87 -0.02
N ASN A 49 1.82 22.31 -1.17
CA ASN A 49 3.20 22.27 -1.68
C ASN A 49 4.25 21.58 -0.78
N LYS A 50 3.84 20.99 0.35
CA LYS A 50 4.74 20.23 1.22
C LYS A 50 5.22 18.96 0.53
N LYS A 51 6.50 18.65 0.75
CA LYS A 51 7.10 17.36 0.41
C LYS A 51 6.76 16.33 1.48
N ILE A 52 6.48 15.12 1.05
CA ILE A 52 6.25 13.93 1.87
C ILE A 52 7.34 12.95 1.47
N LYS A 53 8.12 12.48 2.44
CA LYS A 53 9.19 11.51 2.21
C LYS A 53 9.14 10.51 3.33
N GLU A 54 8.93 9.24 2.98
CA GLU A 54 8.84 8.16 3.94
C GLU A 54 9.72 6.99 3.51
N GLU A 55 10.12 6.19 4.50
CA GLU A 55 10.93 4.99 4.31
C GLU A 55 10.31 3.80 5.07
N LEU A 56 10.28 2.66 4.41
CA LEU A 56 9.81 1.40 4.94
C LEU A 56 11.00 0.47 5.05
N ASN A 57 11.41 0.20 6.29
CA ASN A 57 12.42 -0.81 6.59
C ASN A 57 11.71 -2.12 6.87
N ILE A 58 11.85 -3.10 5.97
CA ILE A 58 11.15 -4.38 5.99
C ILE A 58 12.17 -5.48 6.23
N THR A 59 11.96 -6.25 7.30
CA THR A 59 12.80 -7.39 7.71
C THR A 59 11.98 -8.67 7.68
N GLU A 60 12.53 -9.79 8.14
CA GLU A 60 11.77 -11.04 8.32
C GLU A 60 10.58 -10.90 9.29
N GLU A 61 10.68 -9.97 10.25
CA GLU A 61 9.58 -9.67 11.16
C GLU A 61 8.47 -8.89 10.44
N THR A 62 7.22 -9.21 10.78
CA THR A 62 6.08 -8.48 10.25
C THR A 62 6.03 -7.07 10.84
N LYS A 63 6.15 -6.07 9.97
CA LYS A 63 6.06 -4.67 10.35
C LYS A 63 4.84 -4.00 9.75
N GLU A 64 4.24 -3.10 10.52
CA GLU A 64 3.06 -2.34 10.11
C GLU A 64 3.43 -0.91 9.66
N PHE A 65 2.82 -0.48 8.56
CA PHE A 65 3.06 0.79 7.86
C PHE A 65 1.76 1.56 7.62
N THR A 66 0.67 1.16 8.28
CA THR A 66 -0.67 1.75 8.18
C THR A 66 -0.66 3.26 8.40
N ASP A 67 0.24 3.78 9.23
CA ASP A 67 0.31 5.21 9.53
C ASP A 67 0.99 6.04 8.45
N LEU A 68 1.84 5.40 7.64
CA LEU A 68 2.63 6.08 6.61
C LEU A 68 1.83 6.29 5.33
N MET A 69 0.90 5.39 5.01
CA MET A 69 0.17 5.45 3.75
C MET A 69 -1.24 4.86 3.88
N ASN A 70 -2.11 5.26 2.97
CA ASN A 70 -3.37 4.56 2.73
C ASN A 70 -3.22 3.65 1.51
N VAL A 71 -3.76 2.45 1.62
CA VAL A 71 -3.83 1.49 0.51
C VAL A 71 -5.29 1.16 0.27
N PHE A 72 -5.70 1.16 -0.99
CA PHE A 72 -7.06 0.84 -1.41
C PHE A 72 -7.03 -0.30 -2.41
N LYS A 73 -7.94 -1.25 -2.25
CA LYS A 73 -8.31 -2.23 -3.27
C LYS A 73 -9.43 -1.65 -4.11
N VAL A 74 -9.24 -1.64 -5.42
CA VAL A 74 -10.25 -1.26 -6.41
C VAL A 74 -11.06 -2.48 -6.79
N ILE A 75 -12.37 -2.37 -6.71
CA ILE A 75 -13.33 -3.39 -7.11
C ILE A 75 -14.08 -2.86 -8.34
N PRO A 76 -13.93 -3.49 -9.52
CA PRO A 76 -14.69 -3.10 -10.68
C PRO A 76 -16.17 -3.41 -10.43
N SER A 77 -17.06 -2.41 -10.56
CA SER A 77 -18.51 -2.61 -10.47
C SER A 77 -19.11 -2.81 -11.86
N ILE A 78 -20.26 -3.48 -11.90
CA ILE A 78 -21.03 -3.81 -13.11
C ILE A 78 -21.76 -2.57 -13.68
N LYS A 79 -21.93 -1.49 -12.90
CA LYS A 79 -22.71 -0.30 -13.28
C LYS A 79 -21.85 0.95 -13.58
N ASP A 80 -20.63 0.77 -14.08
CA ASP A 80 -19.67 1.87 -14.34
C ASP A 80 -19.23 2.67 -13.10
N GLU A 81 -19.57 2.21 -11.89
CA GLU A 81 -19.12 2.80 -10.64
C GLU A 81 -17.84 2.11 -10.14
N LEU A 82 -16.85 2.88 -9.68
CA LEU A 82 -15.66 2.31 -9.04
C LEU A 82 -15.91 2.21 -7.54
N ALA A 83 -15.93 0.99 -7.01
CA ALA A 83 -15.92 0.77 -5.58
C ALA A 83 -14.46 0.64 -5.12
N ILE A 84 -14.09 1.33 -4.04
CA ILE A 84 -12.78 1.21 -3.42
C ILE A 84 -12.94 0.78 -1.96
N VAL A 85 -12.07 -0.11 -1.52
CA VAL A 85 -12.02 -0.59 -0.14
C VAL A 85 -10.67 -0.22 0.44
N LYS A 86 -10.68 0.59 1.50
CA LYS A 86 -9.46 0.93 2.24
C LYS A 86 -8.99 -0.29 3.02
N LEU A 87 -7.70 -0.60 2.97
CA LEU A 87 -7.09 -1.56 3.87
C LEU A 87 -7.02 -0.98 5.29
N GLU A 88 -7.40 -1.79 6.27
CA GLU A 88 -7.35 -1.44 7.69
C GLU A 88 -5.92 -1.42 8.20
N THR A 89 -5.10 -2.39 7.78
CA THR A 89 -3.65 -2.37 8.03
C THR A 89 -2.86 -2.58 6.75
N VAL A 90 -1.62 -2.08 6.76
CA VAL A 90 -0.65 -2.26 5.69
C VAL A 90 0.60 -2.84 6.35
N LYS A 91 1.01 -4.03 5.95
CA LYS A 91 2.12 -4.76 6.56
C LYS A 91 3.11 -5.23 5.51
N GLY A 92 4.36 -5.34 5.92
CA GLY A 92 5.43 -5.89 5.11
C GLY A 92 6.26 -6.88 5.92
N LYS A 93 6.74 -7.92 5.25
CA LYS A 93 7.75 -8.85 5.78
C LYS A 93 8.59 -9.41 4.64
N LEU A 94 9.80 -9.81 4.95
CA LEU A 94 10.59 -10.69 4.09
C LEU A 94 10.23 -12.13 4.42
N LYS A 95 10.08 -12.94 3.38
CA LYS A 95 9.90 -14.38 3.50
C LYS A 95 10.78 -15.02 2.45
N ASP A 96 11.76 -15.81 2.88
CA ASP A 96 12.70 -16.50 2.00
C ASP A 96 13.46 -15.52 1.05
N GLY A 97 13.83 -14.33 1.57
CA GLY A 97 14.46 -13.26 0.79
C GLY A 97 13.50 -12.48 -0.12
N GLU A 98 12.22 -12.84 -0.19
CA GLU A 98 11.23 -12.15 -1.01
C GLU A 98 10.38 -11.17 -0.20
N LEU A 99 10.27 -9.96 -0.72
CA LEU A 99 9.41 -8.91 -0.16
C LEU A 99 7.94 -9.28 -0.33
N ASN A 100 7.24 -9.39 0.79
CA ASN A 100 5.80 -9.59 0.84
C ASN A 100 5.11 -8.39 1.49
N LEU A 101 4.27 -7.70 0.72
CA LEU A 101 3.40 -6.63 1.19
C LEU A 101 1.96 -7.14 1.24
N PHE A 102 1.25 -6.90 2.34
CA PHE A 102 -0.12 -7.38 2.53
C PHE A 102 -0.89 -6.47 3.48
N GLY A 103 -2.20 -6.63 3.52
CA GLY A 103 -3.05 -5.88 4.45
C GLY A 103 -4.40 -6.55 4.62
N ASN A 104 -5.09 -6.22 5.70
CA ASN A 104 -6.45 -6.69 5.93
C ASN A 104 -7.47 -5.65 5.51
N TYR A 105 -8.66 -6.11 5.13
CA TYR A 105 -9.82 -5.26 4.93
C TYR A 105 -11.07 -5.99 5.45
N SER A 106 -12.09 -5.22 5.79
CA SER A 106 -13.41 -5.74 6.09
C SER A 106 -14.42 -5.24 5.06
N HIS A 107 -15.41 -6.07 4.77
CA HIS A 107 -16.55 -5.67 3.94
C HIS A 107 -17.81 -6.41 4.37
N LEU A 108 -18.96 -5.74 4.21
CA LEU A 108 -20.26 -6.36 4.45
C LEU A 108 -20.63 -7.23 3.24
N ARG A 109 -20.87 -8.52 3.48
CA ARG A 109 -21.49 -9.38 2.49
C ARG A 109 -23.00 -9.15 2.51
N PHE A 110 -23.52 -8.65 1.39
CA PHE A 110 -24.91 -8.23 1.29
C PHE A 110 -25.91 -9.38 1.50
N TRP A 111 -25.56 -10.59 1.05
CA TRP A 111 -26.47 -11.74 0.99
C TRP A 111 -26.77 -12.39 2.35
N ASP A 112 -25.88 -12.22 3.33
CA ASP A 112 -25.98 -12.89 4.63
C ASP A 112 -25.72 -11.95 5.83
N GLN A 113 -25.60 -10.64 5.60
CA GLN A 113 -25.35 -9.62 6.63
C GLN A 113 -24.09 -9.88 7.48
N VAL A 114 -23.14 -10.67 6.99
CA VAL A 114 -21.89 -10.96 7.69
C VAL A 114 -20.79 -9.97 7.29
N ILE A 115 -20.06 -9.45 8.29
CA ILE A 115 -18.81 -8.72 8.06
C ILE A 115 -17.70 -9.73 7.81
N GLN A 116 -17.26 -9.85 6.55
CA GLN A 116 -16.10 -10.65 6.20
C GLN A 116 -14.83 -9.85 6.42
N LYS A 117 -13.82 -10.48 7.03
CA LYS A 117 -12.47 -9.94 7.23
C LYS A 117 -11.49 -10.80 6.46
N ASP A 118 -10.79 -10.20 5.50
CA ASP A 118 -9.84 -10.90 4.64
C ASP A 118 -8.46 -10.25 4.74
N ILE A 119 -7.42 -11.02 4.40
CA ILE A 119 -6.07 -10.52 4.15
C ILE A 119 -5.81 -10.61 2.64
N ILE A 120 -5.27 -9.54 2.06
CA ILE A 120 -4.90 -9.46 0.65
C ILE A 120 -3.42 -9.11 0.52
N THR A 121 -2.77 -9.74 -0.46
CA THR A 121 -1.41 -9.36 -0.86
C THR A 121 -1.48 -8.09 -1.71
N ILE A 122 -0.57 -7.16 -1.50
CA ILE A 122 -0.43 -5.93 -2.28
C ILE A 122 0.52 -6.24 -3.44
N PRO A 123 0.02 -6.52 -4.66
CA PRO A 123 0.88 -6.80 -5.80
C PRO A 123 1.72 -5.58 -6.18
N TYR A 124 2.94 -5.85 -6.64
CA TYR A 124 3.84 -4.87 -7.21
C TYR A 124 4.63 -5.49 -8.37
N LYS A 125 5.16 -4.64 -9.25
CA LYS A 125 6.10 -5.04 -10.32
C LYS A 125 7.46 -4.43 -10.06
N LYS A 126 8.51 -5.21 -10.25
CA LYS A 126 9.88 -4.73 -10.23
C LYS A 126 10.23 -4.10 -11.59
N LYS A 127 10.73 -2.87 -11.58
CA LYS A 127 11.20 -2.12 -12.74
C LYS A 127 12.68 -1.78 -12.61
#